data_AF-A0A1C5TXZ1-F1
#
_entry.id   AF-A0A1C5TXZ1-F1
#
_cell.length_a   1.000
_cell.length_b   1.000
_cell.length_c   1.000
_cell.angle_alpha   90.00
_cell.angle_beta   90.00
_cell.angle_gamma   90.00
#
_symmetry.space_group_name_H-M   'P 1'
#
loop_
_entity.id
_entity.type
_entity.pdbx_description
1 polymer ?
#
loop_
_entity_poly.entity_id
_entity_poly.type
_entity_poly.pdbx_seq_one_letter_code
_entity_poly.pdbx_strand_id
1 'polypeptide(L)'
;MRIRYNTYNNKNHLFYKNRQINDNLEQQAQALFKSWFVDFEPFKDGKFVESELGMIPEGCRVGKAEDFYNINIGKTPPRKEQVWFSSNSSDYIWVSISDLGSCGRFVLTSSELLTHEAIKKHNIILVPKDTILLSFKLTIGRVGIAGTELTTNEAIARFITSDENREYTYFLLKGYNYEKLGSTSSIATAVNSKIIKAMVVLMPDKEILKAFSSLTKPYFDQILRNEQESIRLTILRDTLLPKLMSGELKINATEVL
;
A
#
# COMPACT_ATOMS: atom_id res chain seq x y z
N MET A 1 37.56 16.57 9.13
CA MET A 1 37.08 15.21 8.81
C MET A 1 35.98 14.70 9.76
N ARG A 2 35.99 15.05 11.07
CA ARG A 2 34.99 14.58 12.07
C ARG A 2 33.56 15.12 11.91
N ILE A 3 33.36 16.34 11.40
CA ILE A 3 32.02 16.95 11.29
C ILE A 3 31.17 16.32 10.17
N ARG A 4 31.80 15.92 9.05
CA ARG A 4 31.11 15.26 7.92
C ARG A 4 30.52 13.89 8.30
N TYR A 5 31.08 13.22 9.31
CA TYR A 5 30.63 11.91 9.77
C TYR A 5 29.35 11.99 10.63
N ASN A 6 29.19 13.03 11.47
CA ASN A 6 28.05 13.12 12.40
C ASN A 6 26.73 13.47 11.70
N THR A 7 26.73 14.32 10.67
CA THR A 7 25.50 14.70 9.96
C THR A 7 24.95 13.59 9.07
N TYR A 8 25.84 12.75 8.53
CA TYR A 8 25.46 11.59 7.71
C TYR A 8 24.90 10.45 8.56
N ASN A 9 25.48 10.19 9.75
CA ASN A 9 25.00 9.17 10.68
C ASN A 9 23.60 9.48 11.22
N ASN A 10 23.29 10.75 11.50
CA ASN A 10 22.01 11.13 12.09
C ASN A 10 20.82 10.96 11.11
N LYS A 11 21.05 11.18 9.79
CA LYS A 11 20.00 11.02 8.76
C LYS A 11 19.71 9.55 8.42
N ASN A 12 20.74 8.70 8.34
CA ASN A 12 20.53 7.26 8.20
C ASN A 12 19.81 6.69 9.43
N HIS A 13 20.15 7.16 10.62
CA HIS A 13 19.47 6.79 11.86
C HIS A 13 17.97 7.13 11.85
N LEU A 14 17.58 8.31 11.34
CA LEU A 14 16.17 8.70 11.24
C LEU A 14 15.37 7.82 10.26
N PHE A 15 15.97 7.42 9.13
CA PHE A 15 15.31 6.48 8.19
C PHE A 15 15.02 5.13 8.84
N TYR A 16 16.01 4.53 9.52
CA TYR A 16 15.81 3.27 10.24
C TYR A 16 14.78 3.42 11.37
N LYS A 17 14.81 4.54 12.08
CA LYS A 17 13.85 4.85 13.14
C LYS A 17 12.42 4.96 12.59
N ASN A 18 12.22 5.67 11.48
CA ASN A 18 10.91 5.81 10.85
C ASN A 18 10.37 4.46 10.36
N ARG A 19 11.22 3.59 9.79
CA ARG A 19 10.82 2.22 9.42
C ARG A 19 10.38 1.42 10.65
N GLN A 20 11.17 1.44 11.72
CA GLN A 20 10.84 0.70 12.95
C GLN A 20 9.55 1.20 13.61
N ILE A 21 9.34 2.52 13.65
CA ILE A 21 8.09 3.12 14.13
C ILE A 21 6.92 2.64 13.27
N ASN A 22 7.06 2.68 11.95
CA ASN A 22 5.99 2.26 11.04
C ASN A 22 5.65 0.77 11.18
N ASP A 23 6.66 -0.08 11.36
CA ASP A 23 6.44 -1.51 11.61
C ASP A 23 5.70 -1.74 12.92
N ASN A 24 6.04 -1.00 13.98
CA ASN A 24 5.36 -1.09 15.27
C ASN A 24 3.90 -0.58 15.19
N LEU A 25 3.67 0.53 14.50
CA LEU A 25 2.33 1.08 14.29
C LEU A 25 1.44 0.12 13.49
N GLU A 26 1.96 -0.51 12.44
CA GLU A 26 1.21 -1.53 11.71
C GLU A 26 0.93 -2.74 12.61
N GLN A 27 1.89 -3.22 13.40
CA GLN A 27 1.68 -4.36 14.29
C GLN A 27 0.56 -4.10 15.32
N GLN A 28 0.49 -2.88 15.86
CA GLN A 28 -0.61 -2.48 16.75
C GLN A 28 -1.96 -2.50 16.01
N ALA A 29 -2.02 -1.93 14.81
CA ALA A 29 -3.22 -1.95 13.99
C ALA A 29 -3.63 -3.37 13.56
N GLN A 30 -2.66 -4.24 13.27
CA GLN A 30 -2.87 -5.65 12.94
C GLN A 30 -3.38 -6.44 14.13
N ALA A 31 -2.89 -6.17 15.34
CA ALA A 31 -3.39 -6.77 16.56
C ALA A 31 -4.86 -6.41 16.81
N LEU A 32 -5.23 -5.14 16.58
CA LEU A 32 -6.63 -4.70 16.62
C LEU A 32 -7.46 -5.41 15.55
N PHE A 33 -6.96 -5.52 14.32
CA PHE A 33 -7.66 -6.23 13.26
C PHE A 33 -7.92 -7.69 13.63
N LYS A 34 -6.91 -8.38 14.18
CA LYS A 34 -7.02 -9.77 14.61
C LYS A 34 -8.05 -9.90 15.75
N SER A 35 -7.93 -9.08 16.79
CA SER A 35 -8.87 -9.04 17.91
C SER A 35 -10.32 -8.85 17.44
N TRP A 36 -10.56 -7.93 16.49
CA TRP A 36 -11.90 -7.59 16.05
C TRP A 36 -12.49 -8.57 15.04
N PHE A 37 -11.70 -9.03 14.06
CA PHE A 37 -12.24 -9.71 12.86
C PHE A 37 -11.76 -11.14 12.67
N VAL A 38 -10.91 -11.64 13.57
CA VAL A 38 -10.48 -13.04 13.61
C VAL A 38 -10.90 -13.69 14.92
N ASP A 39 -10.57 -13.05 16.03
CA ASP A 39 -10.86 -13.55 17.39
C ASP A 39 -12.20 -13.05 17.93
N PHE A 40 -12.83 -12.08 17.23
CA PHE A 40 -14.11 -11.45 17.54
C PHE A 40 -14.26 -10.98 18.99
N GLU A 41 -13.17 -10.55 19.64
CA GLU A 41 -13.12 -10.21 21.06
C GLU A 41 -14.16 -9.17 21.50
N PRO A 42 -14.37 -8.05 20.76
CA PRO A 42 -15.38 -7.06 21.13
C PRO A 42 -16.83 -7.55 20.99
N PHE A 43 -17.05 -8.70 20.34
CA PHE A 43 -18.37 -9.19 19.97
C PHE A 43 -18.77 -10.48 20.71
N LYS A 44 -17.90 -11.01 21.59
CA LYS A 44 -18.10 -12.32 22.26
C LYS A 44 -19.40 -12.44 23.05
N ASP A 45 -19.85 -11.35 23.68
CA ASP A 45 -21.11 -11.30 24.44
C ASP A 45 -22.34 -11.03 23.55
N GLY A 46 -22.12 -10.76 22.26
CA GLY A 46 -23.15 -10.51 21.27
C GLY A 46 -23.74 -11.77 20.66
N LYS A 47 -24.66 -11.59 19.72
CA LYS A 47 -25.22 -12.69 18.93
C LYS A 47 -24.28 -13.07 17.80
N PHE A 48 -24.19 -14.36 17.53
CA PHE A 48 -23.50 -14.90 16.36
C PHE A 48 -24.51 -15.56 15.42
N VAL A 49 -24.23 -15.48 14.13
CA VAL A 49 -25.03 -16.08 13.06
C VAL A 49 -24.18 -17.03 12.23
N GLU A 50 -24.82 -18.07 11.69
CA GLU A 50 -24.15 -19.05 10.83
C GLU A 50 -23.87 -18.44 9.44
N SER A 51 -22.70 -18.73 8.87
CA SER A 51 -22.28 -18.29 7.54
C SER A 51 -21.38 -19.33 6.88
N GLU A 52 -21.05 -19.13 5.60
CA GLU A 52 -20.10 -19.99 4.88
C GLU A 52 -18.66 -19.95 5.43
N LEU A 53 -18.32 -18.95 6.24
CA LEU A 53 -17.05 -18.85 6.97
C LEU A 53 -17.14 -19.34 8.42
N GLY A 54 -18.27 -19.96 8.81
CA GLY A 54 -18.57 -20.39 10.17
C GLY A 54 -19.40 -19.36 10.94
N MET A 55 -19.35 -19.43 12.28
CA MET A 55 -20.06 -18.50 13.15
C MET A 55 -19.40 -17.12 13.09
N ILE A 56 -20.18 -16.09 12.74
CA ILE A 56 -19.71 -14.70 12.67
C ILE A 56 -20.59 -13.81 13.55
N PRO A 57 -20.08 -12.68 14.06
CA PRO A 57 -20.91 -11.74 14.81
C PRO A 57 -22.08 -11.20 13.98
N GLU A 58 -23.21 -10.98 14.63
CA GLU A 58 -24.32 -10.19 14.07
C GLU A 58 -23.78 -8.80 13.66
N GLY A 59 -24.20 -8.32 12.49
CA GLY A 59 -23.63 -7.10 11.88
C GLY A 59 -22.38 -7.36 11.02
N CYS A 60 -21.99 -8.62 10.80
CA CYS A 60 -21.07 -9.00 9.73
C CYS A 60 -21.82 -9.78 8.64
N ARG A 61 -21.37 -9.64 7.40
CA ARG A 61 -21.91 -10.35 6.23
C ARG A 61 -20.79 -11.03 5.48
N VAL A 62 -21.06 -12.20 4.89
CA VAL A 62 -20.13 -12.85 3.97
C VAL A 62 -20.64 -12.68 2.55
N GLY A 63 -19.74 -12.40 1.63
CA GLY A 63 -20.05 -12.28 0.21
C GLY A 63 -18.79 -12.24 -0.65
N LYS A 64 -18.97 -12.03 -1.95
CA LYS A 64 -17.84 -11.86 -2.87
C LYS A 64 -17.25 -10.48 -2.71
N ALA A 65 -15.95 -10.34 -2.95
CA ALA A 65 -15.28 -9.05 -2.91
C ALA A 65 -15.93 -8.03 -3.86
N GLU A 66 -16.39 -8.44 -5.04
CA GLU A 66 -17.10 -7.56 -5.98
C GLU A 66 -18.47 -7.06 -5.48
N ASP A 67 -19.05 -7.70 -4.47
CA ASP A 67 -20.30 -7.26 -3.84
C ASP A 67 -20.07 -6.05 -2.91
N PHE A 68 -18.84 -5.86 -2.43
CA PHE A 68 -18.47 -4.81 -1.47
C PHE A 68 -17.52 -3.76 -2.04
N TYR A 69 -16.75 -4.09 -3.07
CA TYR A 69 -15.70 -3.26 -3.62
C TYR A 69 -15.87 -3.03 -5.12
N ASN A 70 -15.59 -1.80 -5.58
CA ASN A 70 -15.33 -1.58 -7.00
C ASN A 70 -13.90 -2.02 -7.31
N ILE A 71 -13.76 -3.16 -8.00
CA ILE A 71 -12.48 -3.77 -8.33
C ILE A 71 -12.14 -3.57 -9.81
N ASN A 72 -11.07 -2.82 -10.07
CA ASN A 72 -10.55 -2.60 -11.42
C ASN A 72 -9.10 -3.09 -11.55
N ILE A 73 -8.71 -3.51 -12.74
CA ILE A 73 -7.36 -4.01 -13.05
C ILE A 73 -6.57 -2.96 -13.82
N GLY A 74 -5.26 -2.90 -13.58
CA GLY A 74 -4.38 -2.01 -14.33
C GLY A 74 -4.12 -2.42 -15.77
N LYS A 75 -3.32 -1.59 -16.42
CA LYS A 75 -3.00 -1.71 -17.84
C LYS A 75 -1.54 -1.37 -18.05
N THR A 76 -0.98 -2.04 -19.04
CA THR A 76 0.41 -1.87 -19.46
C THR A 76 0.39 -1.37 -20.88
N PRO A 77 0.82 -0.13 -21.14
CA PRO A 77 1.00 0.33 -22.51
C PRO A 77 2.09 -0.52 -23.20
N PRO A 78 2.13 -0.56 -24.55
CA PRO A 78 3.09 -1.37 -25.27
C PRO A 78 4.53 -1.07 -24.85
N ARG A 79 5.18 -2.00 -24.14
CA ARG A 79 6.55 -1.79 -23.60
C ARG A 79 7.61 -1.57 -24.69
N LYS A 80 7.36 -2.01 -25.93
CA LYS A 80 8.25 -1.74 -27.07
C LYS A 80 8.28 -0.27 -27.46
N GLU A 81 7.24 0.49 -27.12
CA GLU A 81 7.10 1.90 -27.42
C GLU A 81 7.47 2.74 -26.18
N GLN A 82 8.75 3.08 -26.06
CA GLN A 82 9.28 3.81 -24.90
C GLN A 82 8.67 5.21 -24.72
N VAL A 83 8.04 5.77 -25.75
CA VAL A 83 7.31 7.06 -25.72
C VAL A 83 6.18 7.10 -24.69
N TRP A 84 5.67 5.95 -24.25
CA TRP A 84 4.63 5.89 -23.21
C TRP A 84 5.19 6.06 -21.80
N PHE A 85 6.48 5.85 -21.63
CA PHE A 85 7.16 5.89 -20.34
C PHE A 85 7.93 7.20 -20.19
N SER A 86 8.00 7.70 -18.96
CA SER A 86 8.61 8.98 -18.65
C SER A 86 9.74 8.85 -17.63
N SER A 87 10.71 9.76 -17.73
CA SER A 87 11.71 10.03 -16.70
C SER A 87 11.44 11.35 -15.97
N ASN A 88 10.39 12.08 -16.34
CA ASN A 88 9.99 13.32 -15.69
C ASN A 88 9.22 13.01 -14.41
N SER A 89 9.74 13.42 -13.25
CA SER A 89 9.11 13.20 -11.95
C SER A 89 7.75 13.87 -11.76
N SER A 90 7.35 14.77 -12.65
CA SER A 90 6.03 15.40 -12.66
C SER A 90 4.95 14.58 -13.39
N ASP A 91 5.35 13.51 -14.08
CA ASP A 91 4.42 12.59 -14.73
C ASP A 91 3.84 11.55 -13.75
N TYR A 92 3.01 10.64 -14.27
CA TYR A 92 2.19 9.77 -13.44
C TYR A 92 2.93 8.52 -12.99
N ILE A 93 2.89 8.24 -11.69
CA ILE A 93 3.39 7.00 -11.09
C ILE A 93 2.73 5.80 -11.76
N TRP A 94 3.52 4.81 -12.17
CA TRP A 94 3.04 3.54 -12.72
C TRP A 94 3.59 2.37 -11.92
N VAL A 95 2.72 1.81 -11.08
CA VAL A 95 3.09 0.81 -10.09
C VAL A 95 3.10 -0.58 -10.71
N SER A 96 4.18 -1.30 -10.45
CA SER A 96 4.36 -2.71 -10.77
C SER A 96 4.37 -3.59 -9.50
N ILE A 97 4.40 -4.91 -9.69
CA ILE A 97 4.50 -5.86 -8.57
C ILE A 97 5.79 -5.67 -7.77
N SER A 98 6.89 -5.30 -8.42
CA SER A 98 8.16 -5.02 -7.73
C SER A 98 8.04 -3.80 -6.83
N ASP A 99 7.38 -2.73 -7.31
CA ASP A 99 7.17 -1.53 -6.49
C ASP A 99 6.34 -1.84 -5.26
N LEU A 100 5.30 -2.69 -5.36
CA LEU A 100 4.53 -3.18 -4.20
C LEU A 100 5.36 -4.03 -3.23
N GLY A 101 6.45 -4.65 -3.70
CA GLY A 101 7.35 -5.45 -2.85
C GLY A 101 8.42 -4.63 -2.14
N SER A 102 8.72 -3.44 -2.66
CA SER A 102 9.74 -2.54 -2.12
C SER A 102 9.16 -1.30 -1.45
N CYS A 103 7.87 -1.00 -1.66
CA CYS A 103 7.20 0.09 -0.96
C CYS A 103 7.10 -0.21 0.53
N GLY A 104 6.85 0.85 1.31
CA GLY A 104 6.35 0.68 2.67
C GLY A 104 4.88 0.24 2.64
N ARG A 105 4.03 0.90 3.42
CA ARG A 105 2.58 0.63 3.39
C ARG A 105 1.93 1.45 2.28
N PHE A 106 2.46 2.63 2.01
CA PHE A 106 1.99 3.50 0.94
C PHE A 106 2.94 3.49 -0.25
N VAL A 107 2.34 3.47 -1.44
CA VAL A 107 3.05 3.70 -2.69
C VAL A 107 3.04 5.21 -2.95
N LEU A 108 4.22 5.81 -2.81
CA LEU A 108 4.46 7.24 -2.99
C LEU A 108 5.36 7.53 -4.20
N THR A 109 6.07 6.51 -4.68
CA THR A 109 6.96 6.54 -5.84
C THR A 109 6.91 5.19 -6.55
N SER A 110 7.39 5.15 -7.80
CA SER A 110 7.59 3.92 -8.57
C SER A 110 8.89 4.00 -9.36
N SER A 111 9.36 2.85 -9.81
CA SER A 111 10.50 2.72 -10.72
C SER A 111 10.25 3.27 -12.13
N GLU A 112 9.00 3.23 -12.60
CA GLU A 112 8.60 3.72 -13.91
C GLU A 112 7.45 4.72 -13.80
N LEU A 113 7.40 5.67 -14.73
CA LEU A 113 6.34 6.68 -14.83
C LEU A 113 5.69 6.60 -16.22
N LEU A 114 4.45 7.06 -16.35
CA LEU A 114 3.72 7.17 -17.62
C LEU A 114 3.46 8.62 -18.00
N THR A 115 3.61 8.90 -19.29
CA THR A 115 3.23 10.20 -19.87
C THR A 115 1.72 10.42 -19.84
N HIS A 116 1.30 11.68 -19.90
CA HIS A 116 -0.12 12.02 -20.01
C HIS A 116 -0.77 11.41 -21.28
N GLU A 117 -0.02 11.36 -22.39
CA GLU A 117 -0.46 10.75 -23.65
C GLU A 117 -0.71 9.26 -23.51
N ALA A 118 0.13 8.54 -22.75
CA ALA A 118 -0.07 7.11 -22.50
C ALA A 118 -1.40 6.84 -21.79
N ILE A 119 -1.72 7.66 -20.78
CA ILE A 119 -2.98 7.54 -20.03
C ILE A 119 -4.18 7.73 -20.95
N LYS A 120 -4.16 8.80 -21.75
CA LYS A 120 -5.26 9.13 -22.67
C LYS A 120 -5.40 8.10 -23.78
N LYS A 121 -4.30 7.72 -24.44
CA LYS A 121 -4.32 6.81 -25.60
C LYS A 121 -4.73 5.39 -25.23
N HIS A 122 -4.29 4.91 -24.07
CA HIS A 122 -4.55 3.52 -23.64
C HIS A 122 -5.71 3.40 -22.64
N ASN A 123 -6.41 4.50 -22.36
CA ASN A 123 -7.50 4.56 -21.39
C ASN A 123 -7.08 3.94 -20.05
N ILE A 124 -5.93 4.38 -19.53
CA ILE A 124 -5.39 3.93 -18.25
C ILE A 124 -6.13 4.69 -17.15
N ILE A 125 -6.58 3.95 -16.14
CA ILE A 125 -7.35 4.53 -15.03
C ILE A 125 -6.38 5.20 -14.07
N LEU A 126 -6.64 6.49 -13.78
CA LEU A 126 -6.07 7.19 -12.63
C LEU A 126 -6.75 6.71 -11.37
N VAL A 127 -5.94 6.26 -10.43
CA VAL A 127 -6.36 5.59 -9.21
C VAL A 127 -6.32 6.62 -8.11
N PRO A 128 -7.45 6.90 -7.44
CA PRO A 128 -7.46 7.84 -6.34
C PRO A 128 -6.51 7.41 -5.23
N LYS A 129 -5.99 8.41 -4.51
CA LYS A 129 -5.34 8.20 -3.22
C LYS A 129 -6.23 7.34 -2.32
N ASP A 130 -5.61 6.58 -1.42
CA ASP A 130 -6.24 5.73 -0.41
C ASP A 130 -6.88 4.44 -0.95
N THR A 131 -6.77 4.19 -2.26
CA THR A 131 -7.12 2.90 -2.87
C THR A 131 -6.17 1.79 -2.42
N ILE A 132 -6.71 0.61 -2.10
CA ILE A 132 -5.91 -0.57 -1.75
C ILE A 132 -5.50 -1.32 -3.02
N LEU A 133 -4.21 -1.63 -3.13
CA LEU A 133 -3.59 -2.29 -4.28
C LEU A 133 -3.22 -3.72 -3.90
N LEU A 134 -3.53 -4.68 -4.76
CA LEU A 134 -3.21 -6.10 -4.57
C LEU A 134 -2.55 -6.67 -5.81
N SER A 135 -1.35 -7.25 -5.67
CA SER A 135 -0.77 -8.07 -6.72
C SER A 135 -1.48 -9.42 -6.81
N PHE A 136 -1.88 -9.81 -8.02
CA PHE A 136 -2.56 -11.09 -8.26
C PHE A 136 -1.95 -11.92 -9.40
N LYS A 137 -0.89 -11.43 -10.04
CA LYS A 137 -0.07 -12.20 -10.98
C LYS A 137 1.38 -12.30 -10.50
N LEU A 138 2.06 -13.38 -10.89
CA LEU A 138 3.45 -13.72 -10.54
C LEU A 138 3.66 -13.88 -9.03
N THR A 139 3.69 -12.78 -8.27
CA THR A 139 3.75 -12.77 -6.82
C THR A 139 2.43 -12.28 -6.27
N ILE A 140 1.58 -13.20 -5.80
CA ILE A 140 0.25 -12.88 -5.28
C ILE A 140 0.35 -12.41 -3.83
N GLY A 141 -0.50 -11.48 -3.42
CA GLY A 141 -0.66 -11.12 -2.01
C GLY A 141 0.23 -9.97 -1.52
N ARG A 142 0.95 -9.28 -2.41
CA ARG A 142 1.56 -8.00 -2.02
C ARG A 142 0.47 -6.94 -1.97
N VAL A 143 0.36 -6.27 -0.84
CA VAL A 143 -0.67 -5.26 -0.56
C VAL A 143 -0.01 -3.93 -0.25
N GLY A 144 -0.48 -2.87 -0.90
CA GLY A 144 -0.06 -1.50 -0.66
C GLY A 144 -1.24 -0.53 -0.76
N ILE A 145 -1.05 0.69 -0.28
CA ILE A 145 -2.07 1.74 -0.33
C ILE A 145 -1.58 2.84 -1.28
N ALA A 146 -2.43 3.35 -2.16
CA ALA A 146 -2.08 4.49 -2.99
C ALA A 146 -1.87 5.74 -2.10
N GLY A 147 -0.63 6.19 -1.91
CA GLY A 147 -0.32 7.38 -1.10
C GLY A 147 -0.58 8.71 -1.82
N THR A 148 -0.76 8.63 -3.12
CA THR A 148 -1.12 9.71 -4.04
C THR A 148 -1.94 9.13 -5.19
N GLU A 149 -2.51 9.99 -6.04
CA GLU A 149 -3.06 9.54 -7.33
C GLU A 149 -1.96 8.88 -8.17
N LEU A 150 -2.24 7.69 -8.71
CA LEU A 150 -1.28 6.89 -9.47
C LEU A 150 -1.96 6.01 -10.51
N THR A 151 -1.17 5.26 -11.28
CA THR A 151 -1.64 4.22 -12.21
C THR A 151 -0.96 2.89 -11.87
N THR A 152 -1.48 1.77 -12.37
CA THR A 152 -0.93 0.43 -12.09
C THR A 152 -0.87 -0.43 -13.33
N ASN A 153 0.05 -1.40 -13.33
CA ASN A 153 0.13 -2.43 -14.37
C ASN A 153 -1.02 -3.45 -14.30
N GLU A 154 -1.10 -4.33 -15.30
CA GLU A 154 -2.15 -5.35 -15.46
C GLU A 154 -2.12 -6.50 -14.46
N ALA A 155 -1.12 -6.53 -13.57
CA ALA A 155 -0.96 -7.52 -12.52
C ALA A 155 -1.47 -7.05 -11.15
N ILE A 156 -1.94 -5.80 -11.07
CA ILE A 156 -2.44 -5.20 -9.83
C ILE A 156 -3.95 -4.97 -9.95
N ALA A 157 -4.67 -5.52 -8.97
CA ALA A 157 -6.06 -5.24 -8.72
C ALA A 157 -6.17 -4.06 -7.76
N ARG A 158 -7.18 -3.22 -7.97
CA ARG A 158 -7.41 -2.00 -7.20
C ARG A 158 -8.77 -2.09 -6.54
N PHE A 159 -8.77 -2.08 -5.22
CA PHE A 159 -9.95 -2.14 -4.38
C PHE A 159 -10.28 -0.71 -3.95
N ILE A 160 -11.20 -0.09 -4.70
CA ILE A 160 -11.70 1.23 -4.36
C ILE A 160 -12.75 1.07 -3.26
N THR A 161 -12.55 1.79 -2.16
CA THR A 161 -13.33 1.68 -0.94
C THR A 161 -13.51 3.04 -0.27
N SER A 162 -14.44 3.17 0.68
CA SER A 162 -14.57 4.38 1.50
C SER A 162 -13.40 4.51 2.49
N ASP A 163 -13.18 5.72 3.02
CA ASP A 163 -12.09 6.01 3.96
C ASP A 163 -12.20 5.14 5.23
N GLU A 164 -13.41 4.91 5.74
CA GLU A 164 -13.65 4.08 6.93
C GLU A 164 -13.31 2.60 6.74
N ASN A 165 -13.19 2.15 5.50
CA ASN A 165 -12.96 0.74 5.16
C ASN A 165 -11.49 0.46 4.80
N ARG A 166 -10.66 1.50 4.69
CA ARG A 166 -9.30 1.41 4.13
C ARG A 166 -8.40 0.46 4.92
N GLU A 167 -8.25 0.68 6.23
CA GLU A 167 -7.39 -0.13 7.09
C GLU A 167 -7.91 -1.57 7.20
N TYR A 168 -9.23 -1.74 7.30
CA TYR A 168 -9.85 -3.06 7.32
C TYR A 168 -9.50 -3.84 6.04
N THR A 169 -9.69 -3.21 4.89
CA THR A 169 -9.43 -3.82 3.58
C THR A 169 -7.95 -4.13 3.40
N TYR A 170 -7.05 -3.25 3.87
CA TYR A 170 -5.61 -3.48 3.87
C TYR A 170 -5.25 -4.79 4.59
N PHE A 171 -5.73 -4.96 5.83
CA PHE A 171 -5.43 -6.16 6.63
C PHE A 171 -6.17 -7.39 6.13
N LEU A 172 -7.42 -7.26 5.67
CA LEU A 172 -8.19 -8.33 5.07
C LEU A 172 -7.42 -8.96 3.90
N LEU A 173 -6.95 -8.14 2.96
CA LEU A 173 -6.20 -8.63 1.80
C LEU A 173 -4.82 -9.16 2.21
N LYS A 174 -4.13 -8.47 3.12
CA LYS A 174 -2.79 -8.90 3.57
C LYS A 174 -2.82 -10.25 4.31
N GLY A 175 -3.90 -10.52 5.04
CA GLY A 175 -4.12 -11.77 5.77
C GLY A 175 -4.85 -12.85 4.98
N TYR A 176 -5.24 -12.59 3.73
CA TYR A 176 -6.02 -13.53 2.94
C TYR A 176 -5.20 -14.76 2.54
N ASN A 177 -5.78 -15.96 2.66
CA ASN A 177 -5.13 -17.18 2.19
C ASN A 177 -5.36 -17.37 0.69
N TYR A 178 -4.45 -16.79 -0.12
CA TYR A 178 -4.50 -16.86 -1.58
C TYR A 178 -4.25 -18.26 -2.15
N GLU A 179 -3.65 -19.18 -1.39
CA GLU A 179 -3.39 -20.55 -1.85
C GLU A 179 -4.70 -21.30 -2.13
N LYS A 180 -5.77 -20.96 -1.39
CA LYS A 180 -7.10 -21.55 -1.55
C LYS A 180 -7.85 -21.08 -2.81
N LEU A 181 -7.41 -20.00 -3.45
CA LEU A 181 -8.09 -19.45 -4.64
C LEU A 181 -7.76 -20.20 -5.92
N GLY A 182 -6.70 -21.01 -5.91
CA GLY A 182 -6.26 -21.73 -7.07
C GLY A 182 -6.66 -23.20 -7.03
N SER A 183 -7.45 -23.64 -8.00
CA SER A 183 -7.73 -25.06 -8.26
C SER A 183 -7.01 -25.48 -9.53
N THR A 184 -5.83 -26.10 -9.41
CA THR A 184 -5.33 -27.14 -10.33
C THR A 184 -3.97 -27.68 -9.86
N SER A 185 -3.83 -28.99 -9.94
CA SER A 185 -2.71 -29.87 -9.55
C SER A 185 -1.40 -29.70 -10.33
N SER A 186 -1.14 -28.53 -10.92
CA SER A 186 0.05 -28.26 -11.72
C SER A 186 0.58 -26.86 -11.40
N ILE A 187 1.78 -26.84 -10.80
CA ILE A 187 2.78 -25.78 -10.70
C ILE A 187 2.32 -24.42 -11.28
N ALA A 188 2.07 -23.47 -10.37
CA ALA A 188 1.54 -22.11 -10.56
C ALA A 188 0.01 -22.00 -10.74
N THR A 189 -0.71 -21.87 -9.62
CA THR A 189 -2.11 -21.45 -9.57
C THR A 189 -2.27 -20.04 -10.16
N ALA A 190 -2.67 -19.96 -11.43
CA ALA A 190 -2.87 -18.70 -12.13
C ALA A 190 -4.16 -18.01 -11.65
N VAL A 191 -4.05 -17.13 -10.65
CA VAL A 191 -5.14 -16.25 -10.22
C VAL A 191 -5.41 -15.20 -11.29
N ASN A 192 -6.69 -15.02 -11.64
CA ASN A 192 -7.13 -14.01 -12.61
C ASN A 192 -8.10 -13.01 -11.96
N SER A 193 -8.47 -11.98 -12.71
CA SER A 193 -9.33 -10.91 -12.20
C SER A 193 -10.73 -11.37 -11.78
N LYS A 194 -11.30 -12.40 -12.43
CA LYS A 194 -12.59 -12.98 -12.04
C LYS A 194 -12.47 -13.68 -10.68
N ILE A 195 -11.38 -14.40 -10.45
CA ILE A 195 -11.11 -15.07 -9.16
C ILE A 195 -10.94 -14.03 -8.05
N ILE A 196 -10.18 -12.95 -8.29
CA ILE A 196 -10.02 -11.86 -7.32
C ILE A 196 -11.36 -11.21 -6.97
N LYS A 197 -12.21 -10.96 -7.97
CA LYS A 197 -13.56 -10.40 -7.76
C LYS A 197 -14.48 -11.34 -6.98
N ALA A 198 -14.36 -12.64 -7.21
CA ALA A 198 -15.15 -13.66 -6.55
C ALA A 198 -14.59 -14.14 -5.20
N MET A 199 -13.53 -13.51 -4.67
CA MET A 199 -12.98 -13.84 -3.36
C MET A 199 -14.08 -13.74 -2.30
N VAL A 200 -14.29 -14.81 -1.54
CA VAL A 200 -15.20 -14.81 -0.39
C VAL A 200 -14.56 -14.03 0.74
N VAL A 201 -15.23 -13.00 1.23
CA VAL A 201 -14.75 -12.11 2.30
C VAL A 201 -15.83 -11.86 3.35
N LEU A 202 -15.40 -11.69 4.60
CA LEU A 202 -16.22 -11.10 5.65
C LEU A 202 -16.28 -9.58 5.43
N MET A 203 -17.45 -8.98 5.64
CA MET A 203 -17.65 -7.54 5.60
C MET A 203 -18.47 -7.12 6.82
N PRO A 204 -17.85 -6.43 7.79
CA PRO A 204 -18.56 -5.81 8.91
C PRO A 204 -19.46 -4.67 8.43
N ASP A 205 -20.46 -4.33 9.23
CA ASP A 205 -21.31 -3.19 8.96
C ASP A 205 -20.56 -1.87 9.17
N LYS A 206 -21.11 -0.81 8.56
CA LYS A 206 -20.48 0.51 8.48
C LYS A 206 -20.10 1.08 9.85
N GLU A 207 -20.91 0.87 10.88
CA GLU A 207 -20.62 1.38 12.22
C GLU A 207 -19.42 0.67 12.86
N ILE A 208 -19.27 -0.65 12.64
CA ILE A 208 -18.11 -1.41 13.10
C ILE A 208 -16.85 -0.95 12.37
N LEU A 209 -16.94 -0.77 11.05
CA LEU A 209 -15.82 -0.28 10.23
C LEU A 209 -15.39 1.12 10.65
N LYS A 210 -16.35 2.01 10.91
CA LYS A 210 -16.08 3.37 11.40
C LYS A 210 -15.40 3.37 12.77
N ALA A 211 -15.87 2.53 13.69
CA ALA A 211 -15.24 2.39 15.01
C ALA A 211 -13.80 1.86 14.89
N PHE A 212 -13.59 0.83 14.09
CA PHE A 212 -12.26 0.27 13.83
C PHE A 212 -11.32 1.29 13.17
N SER A 213 -11.80 2.01 12.16
CA SER A 213 -11.05 3.06 11.47
C SER A 213 -10.66 4.18 12.42
N SER A 214 -11.54 4.59 13.34
CA SER A 214 -11.22 5.64 14.32
C SER A 214 -10.02 5.30 15.22
N LEU A 215 -9.78 4.00 15.47
CA LEU A 215 -8.65 3.51 16.25
C LEU A 215 -7.38 3.36 15.42
N THR A 216 -7.51 2.90 14.16
CA THR A 216 -6.38 2.50 13.33
C THR A 216 -5.89 3.57 12.37
N LYS A 217 -6.78 4.45 11.89
CA LYS A 217 -6.46 5.54 10.98
C LYS A 217 -5.33 6.45 11.50
N PRO A 218 -5.27 6.84 12.79
CA PRO A 218 -4.16 7.65 13.29
C PRO A 218 -2.79 6.98 13.12
N TYR A 219 -2.73 5.64 13.22
CA TYR A 219 -1.50 4.88 12.99
C TYR A 219 -1.09 4.94 11.51
N PHE A 220 -2.03 4.73 10.59
CA PHE A 220 -1.76 4.81 9.14
C PHE A 220 -1.43 6.23 8.68
N ASP A 221 -2.08 7.25 9.25
CA ASP A 221 -1.75 8.65 8.98
C ASP A 221 -0.31 8.97 9.44
N GLN A 222 0.14 8.43 10.57
CA GLN A 222 1.53 8.58 11.02
C GLN A 222 2.50 7.80 10.14
N ILE A 223 2.16 6.58 9.72
CA ILE A 223 2.96 5.79 8.78
C ILE A 223 3.18 6.58 7.48
N LEU A 224 2.10 7.13 6.91
CA LEU A 224 2.16 7.94 5.70
C LEU A 224 3.08 9.16 5.88
N ARG A 225 2.96 9.89 7.00
CA ARG A 225 3.83 11.04 7.30
C ARG A 225 5.31 10.63 7.37
N ASN A 226 5.61 9.55 8.07
CA ASN A 226 6.97 9.03 8.22
C ASN A 226 7.56 8.56 6.87
N GLU A 227 6.74 7.94 6.00
CA GLU A 227 7.16 7.51 4.66
C GLU A 227 7.44 8.71 3.74
N GLN A 228 6.56 9.72 3.76
CA GLN A 228 6.77 10.97 3.03
C GLN A 228 8.02 11.71 3.50
N GLU A 229 8.24 11.80 4.81
CA GLU A 229 9.46 12.38 5.37
C GLU A 229 10.70 11.62 4.92
N SER A 230 10.66 10.28 4.98
CA SER A 230 11.78 9.42 4.56
C SER A 230 12.13 9.62 3.08
N ILE A 231 11.12 9.80 2.22
CA ILE A 231 11.33 10.12 0.80
C ILE A 231 11.93 11.53 0.63
N ARG A 232 11.39 12.55 1.31
CA ARG A 232 11.94 13.92 1.25
C ARG A 232 13.39 13.97 1.70
N LEU A 233 13.74 13.26 2.77
CA LEU A 233 15.10 13.16 3.28
C LEU A 233 16.04 12.47 2.29
N THR A 234 15.55 11.45 1.60
CA THR A 234 16.28 10.73 0.53
C THR A 234 16.58 11.67 -0.63
N ILE A 235 15.55 12.36 -1.16
CA ILE A 235 15.71 13.33 -2.25
C ILE A 235 16.69 14.45 -1.85
N LEU A 236 16.53 15.00 -0.64
CA LEU A 236 17.41 16.05 -0.14
C LEU A 236 18.85 15.55 -0.01
N ARG A 237 19.06 14.35 0.51
CA ARG A 237 20.39 13.72 0.59
C ARG A 237 21.02 13.62 -0.79
N ASP A 238 20.28 13.06 -1.76
CA ASP A 238 20.81 12.79 -3.11
C ASP A 238 21.03 14.09 -3.91
N THR A 239 20.29 15.15 -3.59
CA THR A 239 20.50 16.49 -4.17
C THR A 239 21.72 17.20 -3.59
N LEU A 240 21.94 17.08 -2.27
CA LEU A 240 23.02 17.79 -1.58
C LEU A 240 24.36 17.08 -1.64
N LEU A 241 24.37 15.74 -1.67
CA LEU A 241 25.61 14.96 -1.62
C LEU A 241 26.56 15.30 -2.77
N PRO A 242 26.13 15.39 -4.05
CA PRO A 242 27.01 15.76 -5.15
C PRO A 242 27.60 17.17 -4.98
N LYS A 243 26.77 18.14 -4.56
CA LYS A 243 27.18 19.54 -4.33
C LYS A 243 28.17 19.70 -3.17
N LEU A 244 28.05 18.85 -2.15
CA LEU A 244 29.01 18.78 -1.05
C LEU A 244 30.32 18.10 -1.48
N MET A 245 30.26 17.10 -2.35
CA MET A 245 31.44 16.42 -2.89
C MET A 245 32.20 17.28 -3.92
N SER A 246 31.50 18.10 -4.71
CA SER A 246 32.11 19.05 -5.66
C SER A 246 32.67 20.31 -4.99
N GLY A 247 32.34 20.55 -3.71
CA GLY A 247 32.78 21.74 -2.98
C GLY A 247 31.98 23.02 -3.28
N GLU A 248 30.93 22.91 -4.10
CA GLU A 248 29.97 24.00 -4.38
C GLU A 248 29.23 24.44 -3.12
N LEU A 249 28.99 23.51 -2.19
CA LEU A 249 28.47 23.79 -0.86
C LEU A 249 29.59 23.64 0.17
N LYS A 250 29.97 24.75 0.80
CA LYS A 250 30.85 24.75 1.97
C LYS A 250 30.01 24.65 3.23
N ILE A 251 30.34 23.69 4.09
CA ILE A 251 29.75 23.60 5.42
C ILE A 251 30.44 24.68 6.26
N ASN A 252 29.80 25.84 6.42
CA ASN A 252 30.25 26.81 7.41
C ASN A 252 29.98 26.18 8.78
N ALA A 253 31.05 25.75 9.45
CA ALA A 253 30.97 25.36 10.84
C ALA A 253 30.83 26.64 11.68
N THR A 254 29.62 27.18 11.77
CA THR A 254 29.34 28.31 12.66
C THR A 254 28.85 27.78 14.00
N GLU A 255 29.77 27.85 14.96
CA GLU A 255 29.60 28.05 16.41
C GLU A 255 28.56 27.21 17.16
N VAL A 256 29.10 26.21 17.86
CA VAL A 256 28.53 25.76 19.14
C VAL A 256 28.65 26.94 20.11
N LEU A 257 27.52 27.57 20.43
CA LEU A 257 27.33 28.32 21.68
C LEU A 257 26.57 27.43 22.67
#